data_AF-A0AAP0I6X1-F1
#
_entry.id   AF-A0AAP0I6X1-F1
#
_cell.length_a   1.000
_cell.length_b   1.000
_cell.length_c   1.000
_cell.angle_alpha   90.00
_cell.angle_beta   90.00
_cell.angle_gamma   90.00
#
_symmetry.space_group_name_H-M   'P 1'
#
loop_
_entity.id
_entity.type
_entity.pdbx_description
1 polymer ?
#
loop_
_entity_poly.entity_id
_entity_poly.type
_entity_poly.pdbx_seq_one_letter_code
_entity_poly.pdbx_strand_id
1 'polypeptide(L)'
;MVIFTMLDDLLEIAEGHSPKDYRNMEGTLVLAVMLLSKIFLQLLHDLSQLAAFCKLWLGVLSRMEKYMKAKVRGKRSEKLQELVPELLKNTLLVMKTKGVLVQRSALGGDGLWELTWLHVNNIALSLQSEVFPDQDSEQVQQQHSEPIRSLQSSETLSAAEGGS
;
A
#
# COMPACT_ATOMS: atom_id res chain seq x y z
N MET A 1 -21.58 -4.35 0.55
CA MET A 1 -21.84 -2.90 0.68
C MET A 1 -22.16 -2.35 -0.69
N VAL A 2 -23.24 -1.61 -0.89
CA VAL A 2 -23.67 -1.12 -2.22
C VAL A 2 -22.62 -0.19 -2.88
N ILE A 3 -21.88 0.59 -2.08
CA ILE A 3 -20.81 1.47 -2.59
C ILE A 3 -19.71 0.66 -3.28
N PHE A 4 -19.40 -0.51 -2.75
CA PHE A 4 -18.36 -1.38 -3.27
C PHE A 4 -18.73 -1.92 -4.65
N THR A 5 -19.95 -2.44 -4.80
CA THR A 5 -20.46 -2.92 -6.09
C THR A 5 -20.54 -1.77 -7.11
N MET A 6 -21.04 -0.59 -6.71
CA MET A 6 -21.10 0.59 -7.58
C MET A 6 -19.71 1.01 -8.11
N LEU A 7 -18.66 0.91 -7.29
CA LEU A 7 -17.29 1.20 -7.72
C LEU A 7 -16.74 0.14 -8.68
N ASP A 8 -16.96 -1.14 -8.37
CA ASP A 8 -16.50 -2.24 -9.21
C ASP A 8 -17.21 -2.17 -10.59
N ASP A 9 -18.53 -1.94 -10.63
CA ASP A 9 -19.31 -1.80 -11.86
C ASP A 9 -18.85 -0.58 -12.67
N LEU A 10 -18.62 0.57 -12.03
CA LEU A 10 -18.15 1.77 -12.72
C LEU A 10 -16.76 1.57 -13.34
N LEU A 11 -15.87 0.86 -12.64
CA LEU A 11 -14.55 0.54 -13.12
C LEU A 11 -14.63 -0.44 -14.31
N GLU A 12 -15.46 -1.47 -14.22
CA GLU A 12 -15.70 -2.42 -15.32
C GLU A 12 -16.22 -1.70 -16.57
N ILE A 13 -17.16 -0.77 -16.41
CA ILE A 13 -17.68 0.03 -17.52
C ILE A 13 -16.58 0.89 -18.16
N ALA A 14 -15.70 1.46 -17.34
CA ALA A 14 -14.61 2.31 -17.82
C ALA A 14 -13.54 1.55 -18.62
N GLU A 15 -13.32 0.27 -18.31
CA GLU A 15 -12.32 -0.58 -18.96
C GLU A 15 -12.89 -1.35 -20.16
N GLY A 16 -14.17 -1.73 -20.11
CA GLY A 16 -14.81 -2.62 -21.10
C GLY A 16 -15.42 -1.93 -22.33
N HIS A 17 -15.71 -0.63 -22.28
CA HIS A 17 -16.46 0.06 -23.34
C HIS A 17 -15.62 0.94 -24.28
N SER A 18 -16.11 1.08 -25.51
CA SER A 18 -15.47 1.86 -26.58
C SER A 18 -15.19 3.31 -26.16
N PRO A 19 -14.00 3.86 -26.48
CA PRO A 19 -13.60 5.22 -26.11
C PRO A 19 -14.60 6.31 -26.48
N LYS A 20 -15.41 6.13 -27.54
CA LYS A 20 -16.26 7.18 -28.10
C LYS A 20 -17.42 7.60 -27.18
N ASP A 21 -17.94 6.71 -26.35
CA ASP A 21 -19.18 6.98 -25.58
C ASP A 21 -18.93 7.58 -24.19
N TYR A 22 -17.68 7.60 -23.73
CA TYR A 22 -17.36 7.82 -22.32
C TYR A 22 -16.27 8.87 -22.08
N ARG A 23 -16.41 10.04 -22.70
CA ARG A 23 -15.47 11.18 -22.57
C ARG A 23 -15.30 11.69 -21.14
N ASN A 24 -16.30 11.49 -20.29
CA ASN A 24 -16.31 11.99 -18.91
C ASN A 24 -16.07 10.89 -17.86
N MET A 25 -15.83 9.65 -18.27
CA MET A 25 -15.72 8.51 -17.35
C MET A 25 -14.55 8.66 -16.37
N GLU A 26 -13.43 9.24 -16.80
CA GLU A 26 -12.32 9.57 -15.89
C GLU A 26 -12.80 10.48 -14.75
N GLY A 27 -13.61 11.50 -15.05
CA GLY A 27 -14.17 12.39 -14.04
C GLY A 27 -15.11 11.66 -13.08
N THR A 28 -15.93 10.75 -13.58
CA THR A 28 -16.82 9.94 -12.74
C THR A 28 -16.03 9.00 -11.82
N LEU A 29 -14.98 8.34 -12.31
CA LEU A 29 -14.10 7.49 -11.51
C LEU A 29 -13.41 8.29 -10.39
N VAL A 30 -12.92 9.48 -10.72
CA VAL A 30 -12.33 10.42 -9.75
C VAL A 30 -13.33 10.75 -8.65
N LEU A 31 -14.54 11.17 -9.00
CA LEU A 31 -15.58 11.50 -8.03
C LEU A 31 -15.98 10.29 -7.18
N ALA A 32 -16.02 9.10 -7.76
CA ALA A 32 -16.39 7.88 -7.05
C ALA A 32 -15.36 7.52 -5.97
N VAL A 33 -14.06 7.62 -6.28
CA VAL A 33 -12.97 7.42 -5.32
C VAL A 33 -12.97 8.50 -4.22
N MET A 34 -13.19 9.77 -4.58
CA MET A 34 -13.32 10.85 -3.59
C MET A 34 -14.48 10.59 -2.63
N LEU A 35 -15.62 10.15 -3.18
CA LEU A 35 -16.81 9.84 -2.40
C LEU A 35 -16.56 8.66 -1.45
N LEU A 36 -15.89 7.60 -1.93
CA LEU A 36 -15.48 6.47 -1.09
C LEU A 36 -14.64 6.95 0.10
N SER A 37 -13.59 7.72 -0.15
CA SER A 37 -12.71 8.23 0.91
C SER A 37 -13.48 9.11 1.90
N LYS A 38 -14.35 10.00 1.39
CA LYS A 38 -15.14 10.91 2.23
C LYS A 38 -16.13 10.16 3.13
N ILE A 39 -16.90 9.22 2.56
CA ILE A 39 -17.87 8.42 3.32
C ILE A 39 -17.14 7.54 4.34
N PHE A 40 -16.04 6.91 3.94
CA PHE A 40 -15.26 6.08 4.86
C PHE A 40 -14.75 6.91 6.05
N LEU A 41 -14.21 8.10 5.81
CA LEU A 41 -13.73 8.98 6.86
C LEU A 41 -14.85 9.51 7.77
N GLN A 42 -16.00 9.85 7.18
CA GLN A 42 -17.18 10.31 7.92
C GLN A 42 -17.71 9.22 8.86
N LEU A 43 -17.75 7.97 8.40
CA LEU A 43 -18.23 6.83 9.16
C LEU A 43 -17.14 6.12 9.95
N LEU A 44 -15.88 6.57 9.86
CA LEU A 44 -14.72 5.86 10.42
C LEU A 44 -14.88 5.49 11.90
N HIS A 45 -15.49 6.38 12.68
CA HIS A 45 -15.74 6.14 14.11
C HIS A 45 -16.68 4.96 14.35
N ASP A 46 -17.76 4.86 13.57
CA ASP A 46 -18.75 3.80 13.73
C ASP A 46 -18.26 2.50 13.09
N LEU A 47 -17.54 2.62 11.97
CA LEU A 47 -16.92 1.49 11.28
C LEU A 47 -15.82 0.84 12.10
N SER A 48 -14.99 1.61 12.81
CA SER A 48 -13.87 1.06 13.60
C SER A 48 -14.31 0.20 14.78
N GLN A 49 -15.57 0.34 15.23
CA GLN A 49 -16.16 -0.48 16.29
C GLN A 49 -16.67 -1.83 15.80
N LEU A 50 -16.77 -2.03 14.48
CA LEU A 50 -17.24 -3.28 13.90
C LEU A 50 -16.16 -4.36 14.00
N ALA A 51 -16.54 -5.57 14.40
CA ALA A 51 -15.64 -6.73 14.38
C ALA A 51 -15.09 -7.05 12.98
N ALA A 52 -15.82 -6.67 11.93
CA ALA A 52 -15.43 -6.84 10.54
C ALA A 52 -14.66 -5.65 9.95
N PHE A 53 -14.27 -4.65 10.76
CA PHE A 53 -13.61 -3.43 10.30
C PHE A 53 -12.37 -3.72 9.45
N CYS A 54 -11.50 -4.63 9.90
CA CYS A 54 -10.29 -4.99 9.16
C CYS A 54 -10.62 -5.44 7.72
N LYS A 55 -11.58 -6.36 7.56
CA LYS A 55 -12.03 -6.82 6.23
C LYS A 55 -12.61 -5.66 5.39
N LEU A 56 -13.36 -4.77 6.01
CA LEU A 56 -13.95 -3.61 5.33
C LEU A 56 -12.86 -2.64 4.84
N TRP A 57 -11.88 -2.33 5.70
CA TRP A 57 -10.75 -1.46 5.38
C TRP A 57 -9.91 -2.02 4.25
N LEU A 58 -9.57 -3.31 4.28
CA LEU A 58 -8.85 -3.95 3.17
C LEU A 58 -9.66 -3.92 1.87
N GLY A 59 -11.00 -4.00 1.97
CA GLY A 59 -11.89 -3.79 0.84
C GLY A 59 -11.83 -2.38 0.24
N VAL A 60 -11.55 -1.36 1.05
CA VAL A 60 -11.31 0.02 0.58
C VAL A 60 -9.94 0.13 -0.10
N LEU A 61 -8.88 -0.38 0.55
CA LEU A 61 -7.52 -0.37 0.00
C LEU A 61 -7.44 -1.09 -1.35
N SER A 62 -8.05 -2.27 -1.45
CA SER A 62 -8.07 -3.04 -2.70
C SER A 62 -8.72 -2.26 -3.85
N ARG A 63 -9.79 -1.49 -3.59
CA ARG A 63 -10.43 -0.64 -4.62
C ARG A 63 -9.55 0.53 -4.99
N MET A 64 -8.94 1.22 -4.03
CA MET A 64 -7.98 2.28 -4.32
C MET A 64 -6.84 1.76 -5.22
N GLU A 65 -6.32 0.57 -4.93
CA GLU A 65 -5.30 -0.09 -5.75
C GLU A 65 -5.80 -0.42 -7.17
N LYS A 66 -7.02 -0.93 -7.32
CA LYS A 66 -7.62 -1.17 -8.64
C LYS A 66 -7.78 0.13 -9.44
N TYR A 67 -8.25 1.20 -8.80
CA TYR A 67 -8.43 2.50 -9.44
C TYR A 67 -7.10 3.14 -9.88
N MET A 68 -6.00 2.90 -9.16
CA MET A 68 -4.65 3.28 -9.60
C MET A 68 -4.22 2.57 -10.89
N LYS A 69 -4.62 1.30 -11.03
CA LYS A 69 -4.27 0.44 -12.17
C LYS A 69 -5.27 0.56 -13.33
N ALA A 70 -6.37 1.26 -13.11
CA ALA A 70 -7.46 1.45 -14.07
C ALA A 70 -6.96 2.04 -15.39
N LYS A 71 -7.36 1.42 -16.51
CA LYS A 71 -7.04 1.90 -17.85
C LYS A 71 -8.27 2.49 -18.52
N VAL A 72 -8.37 3.82 -18.50
CA VAL A 72 -9.42 4.53 -19.23
C VAL A 72 -8.95 4.74 -20.66
N ARG A 73 -9.66 4.15 -21.64
CA ARG A 73 -9.32 4.24 -23.07
C ARG A 73 -7.90 3.75 -23.41
N GLY A 74 -7.44 2.71 -22.72
CA GLY A 74 -6.13 2.10 -22.96
C GLY A 74 -4.94 2.81 -22.32
N LYS A 75 -5.13 3.94 -21.63
CA LYS A 75 -4.09 4.62 -20.85
C LYS A 75 -4.49 4.68 -19.37
N ARG A 76 -3.50 4.61 -18.47
CA ARG A 76 -3.73 4.91 -17.05
C ARG A 76 -4.11 6.37 -16.88
N SER A 77 -5.09 6.66 -16.03
CA SER A 77 -5.47 8.03 -15.70
C SER A 77 -4.37 8.68 -14.87
N GLU A 78 -3.85 9.83 -15.32
CA GLU A 78 -2.88 10.61 -14.56
C GLU A 78 -3.54 11.20 -13.30
N LYS A 79 -4.79 11.66 -13.42
CA LYS A 79 -5.56 12.19 -12.29
C LYS A 79 -5.77 11.17 -11.18
N LEU A 80 -6.12 9.92 -11.51
CA LEU A 80 -6.28 8.87 -10.49
C LEU A 80 -4.94 8.51 -9.85
N GLN A 81 -3.85 8.53 -10.62
CA GLN A 81 -2.51 8.23 -10.10
C GLN A 81 -2.00 9.25 -9.09
N GLU A 82 -2.41 10.51 -9.20
CA GLU A 82 -2.09 11.56 -8.23
C GLU A 82 -3.07 11.58 -7.06
N LEU A 83 -4.36 11.46 -7.35
CA LEU A 83 -5.43 11.62 -6.37
C LEU A 83 -5.53 10.45 -5.38
N VAL A 84 -5.40 9.21 -5.84
CA VAL A 84 -5.58 8.04 -4.96
C VAL A 84 -4.54 8.00 -3.83
N PRO A 85 -3.23 8.18 -4.09
CA PRO A 85 -2.23 8.23 -3.01
C PRO A 85 -2.48 9.38 -2.04
N GLU A 86 -2.89 10.55 -2.54
CA GLU A 86 -3.21 11.71 -1.70
C GLU A 86 -4.40 11.44 -0.77
N LEU A 87 -5.49 10.89 -1.29
CA LEU A 87 -6.67 10.51 -0.50
C LEU A 87 -6.34 9.42 0.52
N LEU A 88 -5.54 8.43 0.12
CA LEU A 88 -5.09 7.36 0.99
C LEU A 88 -4.23 7.91 2.14
N LYS A 89 -3.27 8.79 1.84
CA LYS A 89 -2.45 9.48 2.84
C LYS A 89 -3.31 10.21 3.87
N ASN A 90 -4.25 11.02 3.41
CA ASN A 90 -5.17 11.75 4.27
C ASN A 90 -6.00 10.79 5.14
N THR A 91 -6.43 9.66 4.57
CA THR A 91 -7.19 8.64 5.30
C THR A 91 -6.36 7.98 6.39
N LEU A 92 -5.13 7.56 6.06
CA LEU A 92 -4.18 6.96 7.00
C LEU A 92 -3.83 7.92 8.14
N LEU A 93 -3.63 9.20 7.83
CA LEU A 93 -3.34 10.23 8.83
C LEU A 93 -4.49 10.38 9.82
N VAL A 94 -5.75 10.42 9.34
CA VAL A 94 -6.93 10.48 10.23
C VAL A 94 -7.05 9.21 11.07
N MET A 95 -6.81 8.03 10.48
CA MET A 95 -6.83 6.75 11.21
C MET A 95 -5.75 6.71 12.30
N LYS A 96 -4.55 7.24 12.03
CA LYS A 96 -3.47 7.42 13.01
C LYS A 96 -3.92 8.35 14.14
N THR A 97 -4.43 9.54 13.82
CA THR A 97 -4.87 10.53 14.83
C THR A 97 -6.00 10.00 15.71
N LYS A 98 -6.91 9.20 15.15
CA LYS A 98 -8.00 8.56 15.91
C LYS A 98 -7.57 7.30 16.67
N GLY A 99 -6.31 6.89 16.58
CA GLY A 99 -5.79 5.69 17.24
C GLY A 99 -6.38 4.38 16.69
N VAL A 100 -6.90 4.39 15.46
CA VAL A 100 -7.42 3.20 14.78
C VAL A 100 -6.28 2.41 14.14
N LEU A 101 -5.37 3.13 13.47
CA LEU A 101 -4.18 2.54 12.87
C LEU A 101 -3.00 2.68 13.84
N VAL A 102 -2.78 1.63 14.64
CA VAL A 102 -1.72 1.57 15.64
C VAL A 102 -0.81 0.40 15.31
N GLN A 103 0.50 0.63 15.41
CA GLN A 103 1.49 -0.43 15.34
C GLN A 103 1.41 -1.26 16.64
N ARG A 104 0.54 -2.25 16.63
CA ARG A 104 0.41 -3.23 17.71
C ARG A 104 0.64 -4.59 17.07
N SER A 105 1.82 -5.16 17.32
CA SER A 105 2.16 -6.49 16.82
C SER A 105 1.17 -7.49 17.41
N ALA A 106 0.22 -7.94 16.60
CA ALA A 106 -0.53 -9.14 16.91
C ALA A 106 0.45 -10.31 16.74
N LEU A 107 0.52 -11.20 17.73
CA LEU A 107 1.28 -12.45 17.65
C LEU A 107 0.67 -13.32 16.52
N GLY A 108 1.01 -13.02 15.27
CA GLY A 108 0.34 -13.59 14.11
C GLY A 108 0.50 -12.84 12.78
N GLY A 109 0.92 -11.57 12.78
CA GLY A 109 1.12 -10.80 11.53
C GLY A 109 -0.16 -10.51 10.73
N ASP A 110 -1.33 -10.81 11.30
CA ASP A 110 -2.67 -10.55 10.78
C ASP A 110 -3.28 -9.24 11.34
N GLY A 111 -2.44 -8.41 11.94
CA GLY A 111 -2.85 -7.12 12.47
C GLY A 111 -3.27 -6.16 11.36
N LEU A 112 -4.18 -5.24 11.71
CA LEU A 112 -4.63 -4.18 10.83
C LEU A 112 -3.45 -3.37 10.26
N TRP A 113 -2.40 -3.17 11.07
CA TRP A 113 -1.20 -2.45 10.70
C TRP A 113 -0.45 -3.11 9.54
N GLU A 114 -0.06 -4.37 9.72
CA GLU A 114 0.72 -5.14 8.75
C GLU A 114 -0.05 -5.29 7.42
N LEU A 115 -1.34 -5.60 7.51
CA LEU A 115 -2.20 -5.74 6.33
C LEU A 115 -2.42 -4.41 5.61
N THR A 116 -2.48 -3.29 6.34
CA THR A 116 -2.58 -1.97 5.72
C THR A 116 -1.35 -1.67 4.88
N TRP A 117 -0.15 -1.81 5.45
CA TRP A 117 1.08 -1.47 4.74
C TRP A 117 1.39 -2.42 3.57
N LEU A 118 0.99 -3.69 3.67
CA LEU A 118 1.06 -4.62 2.55
C LEU A 118 0.32 -4.09 1.30
N HIS A 119 -0.86 -3.51 1.48
CA HIS A 119 -1.62 -2.93 0.37
C HIS A 119 -1.15 -1.52 -0.01
N VAL A 120 -0.81 -0.68 0.97
CA VAL A 120 -0.35 0.70 0.71
C VAL A 120 0.93 0.68 -0.13
N ASN A 121 1.84 -0.26 0.11
CA ASN A 121 3.07 -0.41 -0.65
C ASN A 121 2.85 -0.72 -2.14
N ASN A 122 1.71 -1.33 -2.51
CA ASN A 122 1.34 -1.54 -3.91
C ASN A 122 0.81 -0.28 -4.58
N ILE A 123 0.39 0.73 -3.80
CA ILE A 123 -0.11 2.01 -4.29
C ILE A 123 1.05 3.01 -4.33
N ALA A 124 1.72 3.22 -3.20
CA ALA A 124 2.87 4.11 -3.07
C ALA A 124 3.74 3.74 -1.85
N LEU A 125 5.01 3.40 -2.12
CA LEU A 125 5.99 3.00 -1.10
C LEU A 125 6.37 4.14 -0.15
N SER A 126 6.31 5.41 -0.60
CA SER A 126 6.69 6.57 0.22
C SER A 126 5.66 6.92 1.29
N LEU A 127 4.43 6.40 1.20
CA LEU A 127 3.36 6.81 2.11
C LEU A 127 3.62 6.42 3.56
N GLN A 128 4.39 5.36 3.81
CA GLN A 128 4.70 4.94 5.18
C GLN A 128 5.55 5.97 5.92
N SER A 129 6.64 6.42 5.31
CA SER A 129 7.53 7.45 5.88
C SER A 129 6.83 8.81 5.98
N GLU A 130 5.94 9.14 5.04
CA GLU A 130 5.18 10.39 5.06
C GLU A 130 4.12 10.44 6.19
N VAL A 131 3.50 9.31 6.55
CA VAL A 131 2.49 9.26 7.62
C VAL A 131 3.15 8.98 8.99
N PHE A 132 4.28 8.27 9.02
CA PHE A 132 5.02 7.87 10.22
C PHE A 132 6.53 8.14 10.07
N PRO A 133 6.96 9.42 10.09
CA PRO A 133 8.37 9.79 9.90
C PRO A 133 9.30 9.26 11.00
N ASP A 134 8.77 9.03 12.21
CA ASP A 134 9.57 8.57 13.36
C ASP A 134 10.01 7.10 13.26
N GLN A 135 9.46 6.30 12.32
CA GLN A 135 9.77 4.87 12.19
C GLN A 135 10.93 4.54 11.25
N ASP A 136 11.37 5.49 10.42
CA ASP A 136 12.53 5.31 9.53
C ASP A 136 13.86 5.22 10.30
N SER A 137 13.88 5.67 11.56
CA SER A 137 15.10 5.62 12.38
C SER A 137 15.54 4.19 12.74
N GLU A 138 14.66 3.19 12.65
CA GLU A 138 14.98 1.80 12.99
C GLU A 138 15.14 0.87 11.77
N GLN A 139 14.66 1.25 10.58
CA GLN A 139 14.72 0.39 9.38
C GLN A 139 15.96 0.63 8.49
N VAL A 140 16.66 1.75 8.63
CA VAL A 140 17.87 2.05 7.82
C VAL A 140 19.10 1.24 8.26
N GLN A 141 19.08 0.58 9.43
CA GLN A 141 20.26 -0.16 9.93
C GLN A 141 20.39 -1.61 9.43
N GLN A 142 19.42 -2.19 8.70
CA GLN A 142 19.46 -3.61 8.29
C GLN A 142 19.80 -3.87 6.82
N GLN A 143 20.10 -2.86 6.01
CA GLN A 143 20.49 -3.03 4.59
C GLN A 143 21.90 -2.52 4.23
N HIS A 144 22.73 -2.17 5.22
CA HIS A 144 24.15 -1.89 4.97
C HIS A 144 25.02 -2.41 6.13
N SER A 145 25.23 -3.71 6.18
CA SER A 145 26.30 -4.34 6.97
C SER A 145 26.75 -5.60 6.26
N GLU A 146 27.52 -5.45 5.18
CA GLU A 146 28.43 -6.53 4.80
C GLU A 146 29.48 -6.70 5.91
N PRO A 147 29.74 -7.92 6.40
CA PRO A 147 30.84 -8.16 7.31
C PRO A 147 32.10 -8.39 6.47
N ILE A 148 32.89 -7.35 6.24
CA ILE A 148 34.30 -7.54 5.87
C ILE A 148 35.16 -7.23 7.08
N ARG A 149 35.48 -8.28 7.86
CA ARG A 149 36.76 -8.37 8.55
C ARG A 149 37.14 -9.81 8.89
N SER A 150 38.23 -10.21 8.24
CA SER A 150 39.31 -11.08 8.70
C SER A 150 39.02 -12.55 8.97
N LEU A 151 39.42 -13.40 8.02
CA LEU A 151 40.05 -14.70 8.29
C LEU A 151 41.43 -14.71 7.61
N GLN A 152 42.45 -14.21 8.32
CA GLN A 152 43.80 -14.76 8.20
C GLN A 152 43.94 -15.82 9.28
N SER A 153 44.18 -17.07 8.90
CA SER A 153 45.36 -17.85 9.31
C SER A 153 45.17 -19.34 9.05
N SER A 154 46.07 -19.86 8.23
CA SER A 154 46.76 -21.15 8.41
C SER A 154 46.01 -22.45 8.08
N GLU A 155 46.30 -22.99 6.90
CA GLU A 155 46.51 -24.44 6.75
C GLU A 155 47.96 -24.68 6.32
N THR A 156 48.68 -25.37 7.21
CA THR A 156 50.02 -25.90 7.03
C THR A 156 49.98 -27.32 6.45
N LEU A 157 50.86 -27.57 5.47
CA LEU A 157 51.81 -28.70 5.39
C LEU A 157 51.64 -29.76 4.28
N SER A 158 52.82 -30.05 3.68
CA SER A 158 53.29 -31.27 2.97
C SER A 158 53.16 -31.22 1.44
N ALA A 159 54.15 -31.57 0.60
CA ALA A 159 55.35 -32.41 0.72
C ALA A 159 56.40 -31.94 -0.35
N ALA A 160 57.72 -31.96 -0.11
CA ALA A 160 58.71 -33.02 -0.36
C ALA A 160 59.03 -33.35 -1.85
N GLU A 161 60.33 -33.61 -2.10
CA GLU A 161 61.02 -34.06 -3.34
C GLU A 161 61.32 -32.94 -4.36
N GLY A 162 62.52 -32.72 -4.91
CA GLY A 162 63.81 -33.41 -5.12
C GLY A 162 64.49 -32.60 -6.26
N GLY A 163 65.78 -32.59 -6.60
CA GLY A 163 67.02 -33.20 -6.20
C GLY A 163 68.13 -32.56 -7.06
N SER A 164 69.39 -32.87 -6.71
CA SER A 164 70.65 -32.61 -7.43
C SER A 164 71.20 -31.18 -7.46
#